data_AF-A0A318SVQ6-F1
#
_entry.id   AF-A0A318SVQ6-F1
#
_cell.length_a   1.000
_cell.length_b   1.000
_cell.length_c   1.000
_cell.angle_alpha   90.00
_cell.angle_beta   90.00
_cell.angle_gamma   90.00
#
_symmetry.space_group_name_H-M   'P 1'
#
loop_
_entity.id
_entity.type
_entity.pdbx_description
1 polymer ?
#
loop_
_entity_poly.entity_id
_entity_poly.type
_entity_poly.pdbx_seq_one_letter_code
_entity_poly.pdbx_strand_id
1 'polypeptide(L)'
;MTYRFRVLALAAGLLPAAPQAQEVNNLWLMWERSGLSSPSCADPATGACDGDSQFRSHFLMQVPGDEALDLFRFLSPRAQRYGTADLVHSALPICMDRLNEAPDEGDPEMATAIETLEGLGGVHADFRGVRGPAGYPSDFGGDAQRAVERILSEAGVPLVSEEELAAIPGRPELSLRFSPEVVGCRLWSVSLSLRQTVVLDRDRSKALTTTTWSSSAGQSEDDVDFGAGDAMRQVIEAFAQAWAEAQAADLLAEVEQTAD
;
A
#
# COMPACT_ATOMS: atom_id res chain seq x y z
N MET A 1 -31.41 -56.75 63.33
CA MET A 1 -30.39 -55.79 62.88
C MET A 1 -30.42 -55.75 61.36
N THR A 2 -30.95 -54.67 60.79
CA THR A 2 -31.28 -54.59 59.36
C THR A 2 -30.52 -53.40 58.77
N TYR A 3 -29.51 -53.65 57.95
CA TYR A 3 -28.73 -52.61 57.29
C TYR A 3 -29.47 -52.13 56.03
N ARG A 4 -29.75 -50.82 55.96
CA ARG A 4 -30.28 -50.15 54.77
C ARG A 4 -29.13 -49.45 54.03
N PHE A 5 -28.78 -49.95 52.85
CA PHE A 5 -27.90 -49.24 51.91
C PHE A 5 -28.70 -48.14 51.21
N ARG A 6 -28.24 -46.89 51.30
CA ARG A 6 -28.70 -45.79 50.45
C ARG A 6 -27.70 -45.63 49.31
N VAL A 7 -28.14 -45.90 48.09
CA VAL A 7 -27.38 -45.56 46.86
C VAL A 7 -27.63 -44.08 46.58
N LEU A 8 -26.58 -43.27 46.67
CA LEU A 8 -26.56 -41.88 46.23
C LEU A 8 -26.33 -41.89 44.71
N ALA A 9 -27.38 -41.60 43.94
CA ALA A 9 -27.23 -41.30 42.52
C ALA A 9 -26.68 -39.87 42.39
N LEU A 10 -25.41 -39.74 42.00
CA LEU A 10 -24.83 -38.47 41.57
C LEU A 10 -25.50 -38.09 40.24
N ALA A 11 -26.34 -37.07 40.26
CA ALA A 11 -26.76 -36.38 39.05
C ALA A 11 -25.55 -35.62 38.49
N ALA A 12 -24.88 -36.20 37.49
CA ALA A 12 -23.91 -35.48 36.68
C ALA A 12 -24.65 -34.38 35.92
N GLY A 13 -24.53 -33.13 36.39
CA GLY A 13 -25.09 -31.97 35.72
C GLY A 13 -24.48 -31.83 34.32
N LEU A 14 -25.34 -31.75 33.31
CA LEU A 14 -24.99 -31.36 31.95
C LEU A 14 -24.48 -29.91 32.00
N LEU A 15 -23.16 -29.74 32.08
CA LEU A 15 -22.53 -28.46 31.80
C LEU A 15 -22.72 -28.16 30.30
N PRO A 16 -23.26 -26.99 29.92
CA PRO A 16 -23.31 -26.62 28.51
C PRO A 16 -21.88 -26.56 27.97
N ALA A 17 -21.64 -27.24 26.85
CA ALA A 17 -20.37 -27.16 26.15
C ALA A 17 -20.09 -25.69 25.82
N ALA A 18 -18.90 -25.21 26.18
CA ALA A 18 -18.46 -23.89 25.76
C ALA A 18 -18.53 -23.82 24.22
N PRO A 19 -19.03 -22.71 23.64
CA PRO A 19 -19.03 -22.53 22.20
C PRO A 19 -17.58 -22.66 21.71
N GLN A 20 -17.33 -23.63 20.84
CA GLN A 20 -16.03 -23.75 20.19
C GLN A 20 -15.88 -22.56 19.25
N ALA A 21 -14.74 -21.87 19.34
CA ALA A 21 -14.43 -20.79 18.41
C ALA A 21 -14.49 -21.36 16.98
N GLN A 22 -15.34 -20.75 16.15
CA GLN A 22 -15.48 -21.16 14.76
C GLN A 22 -14.23 -20.72 14.01
N GLU A 23 -13.48 -21.68 13.49
CA GLU A 23 -12.30 -21.42 12.68
C GLU A 23 -12.73 -20.73 11.38
N VAL A 24 -12.14 -19.56 11.10
CA VAL A 24 -12.39 -18.80 9.87
C VAL A 24 -11.22 -19.07 8.94
N ASN A 25 -11.48 -19.74 7.81
CA ASN A 25 -10.45 -20.04 6.82
C ASN A 25 -10.59 -19.10 5.62
N ASN A 26 -9.46 -18.57 5.17
CA ASN A 26 -9.38 -17.83 3.91
C ASN A 26 -8.49 -18.62 2.96
N LEU A 27 -8.85 -18.64 1.68
CA LEU A 27 -8.19 -19.50 0.69
C LEU A 27 -7.79 -18.68 -0.53
N TRP A 28 -6.53 -18.85 -0.94
CA TRP A 28 -5.99 -18.35 -2.20
C TRP A 28 -5.80 -19.51 -3.18
N LEU A 29 -6.40 -19.41 -4.35
CA LEU A 29 -6.17 -20.32 -5.46
C LEU A 29 -5.50 -19.55 -6.59
N MET A 30 -4.30 -19.97 -6.96
CA MET A 30 -3.57 -19.42 -8.10
C MET A 30 -3.43 -20.47 -9.19
N TRP A 31 -3.68 -20.06 -10.43
CA TRP A 31 -3.46 -20.86 -11.62
C TRP A 31 -2.55 -20.11 -12.57
N GLU A 32 -1.45 -20.75 -12.96
CA GLU A 32 -0.57 -20.27 -14.01
C GLU A 32 -0.80 -21.08 -15.29
N ARG A 33 -0.86 -20.37 -16.42
CA ARG A 33 -0.75 -20.94 -17.74
C ARG A 33 0.52 -20.40 -18.38
N SER A 34 1.55 -21.23 -18.46
CA SER A 34 2.74 -20.96 -19.26
C SER A 34 2.54 -21.48 -20.68
N GLY A 35 2.72 -20.60 -21.66
CA GLY A 35 2.82 -20.96 -23.06
C GLY A 35 4.29 -21.05 -23.47
N LEU A 36 4.69 -22.16 -24.10
CA LEU A 36 5.89 -22.14 -24.94
C LEU A 36 5.51 -21.42 -26.23
N SER A 37 6.03 -20.20 -26.41
CA SER A 37 5.72 -19.32 -27.52
C SER A 37 6.27 -19.89 -28.83
N SER A 38 5.42 -20.55 -29.62
CA SER A 38 5.62 -20.90 -31.05
C SER A 38 6.77 -21.88 -31.41
N PRO A 39 6.59 -22.80 -32.39
CA PRO A 39 7.69 -23.61 -32.94
C PRO A 39 8.79 -22.80 -33.66
N SER A 40 8.71 -21.46 -33.66
CA SER A 40 9.66 -20.53 -34.29
C SER A 40 10.59 -19.82 -33.30
N CYS A 41 10.78 -20.34 -32.09
CA CYS A 41 11.91 -19.99 -31.22
C CYS A 41 13.24 -20.39 -31.89
N ALA A 42 13.64 -19.62 -32.89
CA ALA A 42 14.75 -19.90 -33.79
C ALA A 42 15.64 -18.66 -33.96
N ASP A 43 15.80 -17.86 -32.91
CA ASP A 43 16.94 -16.95 -32.83
C ASP A 43 18.08 -17.63 -32.04
N PRO A 44 19.07 -18.24 -32.72
CA PRO A 44 20.20 -18.87 -32.08
C PRO A 44 21.16 -17.86 -31.42
N ALA A 45 20.99 -16.55 -31.63
CA ALA A 45 21.88 -15.52 -31.08
C ALA A 45 21.51 -15.09 -29.66
N THR A 46 20.23 -15.14 -29.28
CA THR A 46 19.74 -14.62 -28.00
C THR A 46 19.24 -15.71 -27.04
N GLY A 47 18.83 -16.88 -27.55
CA GLY A 47 18.47 -18.05 -26.72
C GLY A 47 17.28 -17.86 -25.75
N ALA A 48 16.73 -16.65 -25.64
CA ALA A 48 15.64 -16.32 -24.74
C ALA A 48 14.32 -16.60 -25.43
N CYS A 49 13.73 -17.74 -25.10
CA CYS A 49 12.32 -17.97 -25.34
C CYS A 49 11.58 -17.37 -24.15
N ASP A 50 11.14 -16.12 -24.26
CA ASP A 50 10.28 -15.55 -23.23
C ASP A 50 8.96 -16.33 -23.25
N GLY A 51 8.77 -17.16 -22.23
CA GLY A 51 7.54 -17.87 -22.02
C GLY A 51 6.46 -16.87 -21.64
N ASP A 52 5.36 -16.85 -22.37
CA ASP A 52 4.18 -16.09 -21.96
C ASP A 52 3.52 -16.83 -20.80
N SER A 53 3.79 -16.39 -19.58
CA SER A 53 3.06 -16.83 -18.39
C SER A 53 1.84 -15.93 -18.17
N GLN A 54 0.68 -16.56 -17.98
CA GLN A 54 -0.55 -15.90 -17.58
C GLN A 54 -1.02 -16.44 -16.24
N PHE A 55 -1.24 -15.55 -15.28
CA PHE A 55 -1.69 -15.89 -13.94
C PHE A 55 -3.18 -15.55 -13.77
N ARG A 56 -3.91 -16.40 -13.05
CA ARG A 56 -5.24 -16.11 -12.53
C ARG A 56 -5.28 -16.48 -11.06
N SER A 57 -5.72 -15.55 -10.22
CA SER A 57 -5.91 -15.78 -8.80
C SER A 57 -7.39 -15.61 -8.43
N HIS A 58 -7.84 -16.43 -7.48
CA HIS A 58 -9.14 -16.31 -6.83
C HIS A 58 -8.93 -16.29 -5.32
N PHE A 59 -9.48 -15.27 -4.67
CA PHE A 59 -9.51 -15.17 -3.21
C PHE A 59 -10.91 -15.49 -2.70
N LEU A 60 -10.98 -16.46 -1.79
CA LEU A 60 -12.21 -16.95 -1.17
C LEU A 60 -12.13 -16.63 0.33
N MET A 61 -13.05 -15.78 0.81
CA MET A 61 -13.10 -15.35 2.21
C MET A 61 -14.07 -16.20 3.01
N GLN A 62 -13.75 -16.45 4.29
CA GLN A 62 -14.63 -17.09 5.27
C GLN A 62 -15.15 -18.47 4.83
N VAL A 63 -14.28 -19.26 4.18
CA VAL A 63 -14.59 -20.62 3.78
C VAL A 63 -14.73 -21.49 5.03
N PRO A 64 -15.82 -22.27 5.18
CA PRO A 64 -15.95 -23.26 6.24
C PRO A 64 -14.76 -24.25 6.21
N GLY A 65 -14.26 -24.65 7.39
CA GLY A 65 -13.03 -25.45 7.48
C GLY A 65 -13.13 -26.83 6.84
N ASP A 66 -14.31 -27.46 6.87
CA ASP A 66 -14.60 -28.71 6.18
C ASP A 66 -14.57 -28.54 4.66
N GLU A 67 -15.17 -27.47 4.13
CA GLU A 67 -15.12 -27.15 2.70
C GLU A 67 -13.69 -26.85 2.22
N ALA A 68 -12.92 -26.09 2.99
CA ALA A 68 -11.52 -25.80 2.68
C ALA A 68 -10.68 -27.10 2.65
N LEU A 69 -10.86 -27.97 3.65
CA LEU A 69 -10.16 -29.25 3.74
C LEU A 69 -10.51 -30.18 2.58
N ASP A 70 -11.77 -30.24 2.18
CA ASP A 70 -12.21 -31.07 1.06
C ASP A 70 -11.65 -30.58 -0.28
N LEU A 71 -11.50 -29.27 -0.46
CA LEU A 71 -10.81 -28.73 -1.62
C LEU A 71 -9.34 -29.16 -1.66
N PHE A 72 -8.61 -29.03 -0.54
CA PHE A 72 -7.20 -29.46 -0.51
C PHE A 72 -7.08 -30.97 -0.76
N ARG A 73 -7.93 -31.80 -0.16
CA ARG A 73 -7.99 -33.25 -0.44
C ARG A 73 -8.23 -33.56 -1.92
N PHE A 74 -9.04 -32.74 -2.60
CA PHE A 74 -9.27 -32.88 -4.03
C PHE A 74 -8.04 -32.50 -4.86
N LEU A 75 -7.28 -31.48 -4.45
CA LEU A 75 -6.11 -30.99 -5.17
C LEU A 75 -4.85 -31.85 -4.94
N SER A 76 -4.63 -32.39 -3.74
CA SER A 76 -3.39 -33.09 -3.36
C SER A 76 -3.00 -34.26 -4.29
N PRO A 77 -3.91 -35.16 -4.71
CA PRO A 77 -3.53 -36.26 -5.62
C PRO A 77 -3.08 -35.78 -7.00
N ARG A 78 -3.62 -34.63 -7.47
CA ARG A 78 -3.21 -34.02 -8.73
C ARG A 78 -1.86 -33.32 -8.58
N ALA A 79 -1.67 -32.57 -7.50
CA ALA A 79 -0.41 -31.95 -7.11
C ALA A 79 0.75 -32.97 -7.07
N GLN A 80 0.56 -34.09 -6.36
CA GLN A 80 1.55 -35.17 -6.27
C GLN A 80 1.91 -35.77 -7.65
N ARG A 81 0.93 -35.90 -8.55
CA ARG A 81 1.14 -36.46 -9.89
C ARG A 81 2.00 -35.57 -10.79
N TYR A 82 1.86 -34.26 -10.67
CA TYR A 82 2.56 -33.28 -11.50
C TYR A 82 3.80 -32.66 -10.83
N GLY A 83 4.18 -33.18 -9.66
CA GLY A 83 5.42 -32.80 -8.99
C GLY A 83 5.34 -31.48 -8.22
N THR A 84 4.28 -31.25 -7.44
CA THR A 84 4.22 -30.10 -6.53
C THR A 84 4.25 -30.49 -5.06
N ALA A 85 4.61 -29.48 -4.26
CA ALA A 85 5.07 -29.54 -2.90
C ALA A 85 4.00 -29.02 -1.93
N ASP A 86 3.61 -29.85 -0.96
CA ASP A 86 2.97 -29.37 0.28
C ASP A 86 4.02 -28.58 1.07
N LEU A 87 4.32 -27.37 0.63
CA LEU A 87 5.16 -26.45 1.38
C LEU A 87 4.26 -25.69 2.34
N VAL A 88 4.41 -26.01 3.62
CA VAL A 88 3.83 -25.18 4.68
C VAL A 88 4.66 -23.91 4.73
N HIS A 89 4.06 -22.79 4.34
CA HIS A 89 4.66 -21.47 4.49
C HIS A 89 4.09 -20.81 5.74
N SER A 90 4.96 -20.18 6.53
CA SER A 90 4.54 -19.35 7.67
C SER A 90 4.09 -17.94 7.25
N ALA A 91 4.23 -17.60 5.96
CA ALA A 91 3.86 -16.32 5.35
C ALA A 91 3.29 -16.54 3.93
N LEU A 92 2.61 -15.56 3.35
CA LEU A 92 2.00 -15.67 2.02
C LEU A 92 3.09 -15.74 0.92
N PRO A 93 3.12 -16.81 0.09
CA PRO A 93 4.19 -17.00 -0.89
C PRO A 93 4.08 -16.11 -2.15
N ILE A 94 3.06 -15.24 -2.24
CA ILE A 94 2.76 -14.42 -3.43
C ILE A 94 3.16 -12.95 -3.20
N CYS A 95 4.15 -12.69 -2.35
CA CYS A 95 4.82 -11.40 -2.33
C CYS A 95 6.24 -11.63 -2.85
N MET A 96 6.37 -11.83 -4.16
CA MET A 96 7.64 -11.48 -4.78
C MET A 96 7.69 -9.96 -4.81
N ASP A 97 8.19 -9.40 -3.72
CA ASP A 97 8.86 -8.12 -3.77
C ASP A 97 9.77 -8.14 -4.98
N ARG A 98 9.78 -7.05 -5.75
CA ARG A 98 10.61 -6.92 -6.94
C ARG A 98 12.08 -7.14 -6.57
N LEU A 99 12.54 -8.39 -6.64
CA LEU A 99 13.92 -8.75 -6.87
C LEU A 99 14.21 -8.34 -8.31
N ASN A 100 14.49 -7.05 -8.52
CA ASN A 100 15.26 -6.45 -9.60
C ASN A 100 15.15 -4.92 -9.49
N GLU A 101 15.67 -4.33 -8.42
CA GLU A 101 16.33 -3.05 -8.57
C GLU A 101 17.69 -3.36 -9.20
N ALA A 102 17.82 -3.04 -10.48
CA ALA A 102 19.13 -3.07 -11.13
C ALA A 102 20.05 -2.09 -10.38
N PRO A 103 21.35 -2.41 -10.24
CA PRO A 103 22.30 -1.43 -9.70
C PRO A 103 22.23 -0.16 -10.54
N ASP A 104 22.04 0.96 -9.86
CA ASP A 104 22.00 2.32 -10.40
C ASP A 104 23.36 2.65 -11.03
N GLU A 105 23.46 2.50 -12.35
CA GLU A 105 24.65 2.82 -13.13
C GLU A 105 24.65 4.32 -13.50
N GLY A 106 25.13 5.15 -12.57
CA GLY A 106 25.68 6.47 -12.89
C GLY A 106 24.70 7.47 -13.50
N ASP A 107 23.49 7.56 -12.95
CA ASP A 107 22.57 8.66 -13.25
C ASP A 107 23.14 10.01 -12.77
N PRO A 108 22.81 11.12 -13.48
CA PRO A 108 23.12 12.46 -12.99
C PRO A 108 22.61 12.61 -11.55
N GLU A 109 23.31 13.39 -10.72
CA GLU A 109 22.88 13.70 -9.35
C GLU A 109 21.44 14.22 -9.40
N MET A 110 20.50 13.32 -9.11
CA MET A 110 19.09 13.62 -9.12
C MET A 110 18.80 14.32 -7.82
N ALA A 111 18.20 15.50 -7.93
CA ALA A 111 17.68 16.21 -6.78
C ALA A 111 16.84 15.24 -5.94
N THR A 112 17.11 15.16 -4.65
CA THR A 112 16.28 14.36 -3.76
C THR A 112 14.86 14.93 -3.77
N ALA A 113 13.85 14.10 -3.53
CA ALA A 113 12.46 14.58 -3.50
C ALA A 113 12.25 15.72 -2.48
N ILE A 114 13.10 15.81 -1.46
CA ILE A 114 13.08 16.85 -0.41
C ILE A 114 13.55 18.20 -0.96
N GLU A 115 14.60 18.24 -1.80
CA GLU A 115 15.11 19.48 -2.40
C GLU A 115 14.03 20.21 -3.22
N THR A 116 13.05 19.49 -3.76
CA THR A 116 11.93 20.09 -4.51
C THR A 116 10.97 20.93 -3.65
N LEU A 117 11.07 20.80 -2.33
CA LEU A 117 10.27 21.51 -1.33
C LEU A 117 10.92 22.82 -0.86
N GLU A 118 12.19 23.05 -1.19
CA GLU A 118 12.94 24.23 -0.77
C GLU A 118 12.39 25.52 -1.40
N GLY A 119 12.37 26.60 -0.61
CA GLY A 119 11.94 27.93 -1.08
C GLY A 119 10.46 28.05 -1.46
N LEU A 120 9.62 27.04 -1.21
CA LEU A 120 8.18 27.12 -1.48
C LEU A 120 7.49 28.04 -0.49
N GLY A 121 6.75 29.02 -1.01
CA GLY A 121 5.99 29.98 -0.19
C GLY A 121 4.69 29.44 0.42
N GLY A 122 4.31 28.20 0.08
CA GLY A 122 3.08 27.55 0.52
C GLY A 122 2.61 26.51 -0.50
N VAL A 123 1.57 25.75 -0.14
CA VAL A 123 0.96 24.73 -1.02
C VAL A 123 -0.55 24.86 -1.04
N HIS A 124 -1.16 24.52 -2.18
CA HIS A 124 -2.61 24.40 -2.28
C HIS A 124 -3.05 22.96 -2.04
N ALA A 125 -4.16 22.77 -1.33
CA ALA A 125 -4.77 21.46 -1.13
C ALA A 125 -6.30 21.57 -1.08
N ASP A 126 -6.98 20.88 -1.99
CA ASP A 126 -8.44 20.67 -1.95
C ASP A 126 -8.76 19.18 -2.09
N PHE A 127 -9.02 18.53 -0.96
CA PHE A 127 -9.33 17.11 -0.87
C PHE A 127 -10.82 16.81 -0.74
N ARG A 128 -11.68 17.83 -0.75
CA ARG A 128 -13.13 17.66 -0.53
C ARG A 128 -13.78 16.77 -1.61
N GLY A 129 -13.19 16.72 -2.80
CA GLY A 129 -13.63 15.85 -3.91
C GLY A 129 -13.04 14.44 -3.90
N VAL A 130 -12.15 14.11 -2.97
CA VAL A 130 -11.45 12.81 -2.95
C VAL A 130 -12.39 11.71 -2.49
N ARG A 131 -12.46 10.64 -3.28
CA ARG A 131 -13.26 9.45 -2.94
C ARG A 131 -12.42 8.50 -2.10
N GLY A 132 -12.98 8.07 -0.96
CA GLY A 132 -12.39 7.04 -0.10
C GLY A 132 -12.83 5.61 -0.45
N PRO A 133 -12.44 4.62 0.39
CA PRO A 133 -12.90 3.25 0.25
C PRO A 133 -14.43 3.12 0.38
N ALA A 134 -14.98 2.10 -0.27
CA ALA A 134 -16.36 1.73 -0.04
C ALA A 134 -16.58 1.34 1.43
N GLY A 135 -17.61 1.91 2.06
CA GLY A 135 -17.92 1.64 3.47
C GLY A 135 -17.10 2.45 4.48
N TYR A 136 -16.29 3.42 4.04
CA TYR A 136 -15.68 4.39 4.95
C TYR A 136 -16.80 5.10 5.76
N PRO A 137 -16.68 5.20 7.10
CA PRO A 137 -17.81 5.54 7.97
C PRO A 137 -18.32 6.98 7.84
N SER A 138 -17.54 7.85 7.20
CA SER A 138 -17.76 9.30 7.10
C SER A 138 -17.45 9.81 5.68
N ASP A 139 -17.48 11.13 5.49
CA ASP A 139 -16.99 11.78 4.28
C ASP A 139 -15.45 11.78 4.26
N PHE A 140 -14.86 10.83 3.51
CA PHE A 140 -13.40 10.69 3.40
C PHE A 140 -12.72 11.96 2.88
N GLY A 141 -13.29 12.62 1.88
CA GLY A 141 -12.72 13.86 1.33
C GLY A 141 -12.77 15.01 2.33
N GLY A 142 -13.88 15.14 3.05
CA GLY A 142 -14.01 16.11 4.15
C GLY A 142 -13.09 15.82 5.34
N ASP A 143 -12.89 14.55 5.71
CA ASP A 143 -11.93 14.14 6.73
C ASP A 143 -10.48 14.44 6.29
N ALA A 144 -10.15 14.16 5.03
CA ALA A 144 -8.86 14.48 4.44
C ALA A 144 -8.57 15.97 4.46
N GLN A 145 -9.56 16.79 4.08
CA GLN A 145 -9.43 18.25 4.10
C GLN A 145 -9.15 18.78 5.51
N ARG A 146 -9.90 18.31 6.52
CA ARG A 146 -9.66 18.70 7.92
C ARG A 146 -8.30 18.23 8.43
N ALA A 147 -7.88 17.03 8.02
CA ALA A 147 -6.59 16.49 8.43
C ALA A 147 -5.45 17.30 7.84
N VAL A 148 -5.48 17.65 6.54
CA VAL A 148 -4.43 18.44 5.91
C VAL A 148 -4.39 19.86 6.48
N GLU A 149 -5.54 20.52 6.67
CA GLU A 149 -5.60 21.85 7.29
C GLU A 149 -4.97 21.86 8.68
N ARG A 150 -5.33 20.90 9.52
CA ARG A 150 -4.79 20.80 10.88
C ARG A 150 -3.30 20.47 10.89
N ILE A 151 -2.89 19.38 10.24
CA ILE A 151 -1.51 18.88 10.31
C ILE A 151 -0.53 19.89 9.69
N LEU A 152 -0.88 20.46 8.54
CA LEU A 152 -0.02 21.45 7.88
C LEU A 152 0.06 22.76 8.66
N SER A 153 -1.06 23.23 9.24
CA SER A 153 -1.02 24.39 10.13
C SER A 153 -0.15 24.14 11.38
N GLU A 154 -0.21 22.95 11.98
CA GLU A 154 0.60 22.59 13.14
C GLU A 154 2.10 22.51 12.79
N ALA A 155 2.42 22.07 11.57
CA ALA A 155 3.78 21.99 11.04
C ALA A 155 4.31 23.32 10.46
N GLY A 156 3.50 24.39 10.47
CA GLY A 156 3.89 25.69 9.92
C GLY A 156 3.96 25.74 8.39
N VAL A 157 3.33 24.80 7.69
CA VAL A 157 3.25 24.78 6.23
C VAL A 157 2.11 25.72 5.78
N PRO A 158 2.39 26.78 5.01
CA PRO A 158 1.34 27.70 4.56
C PRO A 158 0.40 27.02 3.56
N LEU A 159 -0.88 26.90 3.92
CA LEU A 159 -1.95 26.51 2.99
C LEU A 159 -2.50 27.75 2.31
N VAL A 160 -2.49 27.74 0.98
CA VAL A 160 -2.83 28.90 0.15
C VAL A 160 -4.12 28.67 -0.66
N SER A 161 -4.85 29.74 -0.94
CA SER A 161 -6.05 29.68 -1.78
C SER A 161 -5.68 29.41 -3.25
N GLU A 162 -6.68 29.06 -4.07
CA GLU A 162 -6.48 28.88 -5.51
C GLU A 162 -6.02 30.20 -6.18
N GLU A 163 -6.50 31.34 -5.71
CA GLU A 163 -6.08 32.66 -6.19
C GLU A 163 -4.63 32.98 -5.81
N GLU A 164 -4.22 32.67 -4.58
CA GLU A 164 -2.84 32.85 -4.11
C GLU A 164 -1.87 31.92 -4.83
N LEU A 165 -2.29 30.67 -5.10
CA LEU A 165 -1.50 29.68 -5.84
C LEU A 165 -1.03 30.20 -7.20
N ALA A 166 -1.86 31.01 -7.87
CA ALA A 166 -1.52 31.58 -9.17
C ALA A 166 -0.30 32.53 -9.12
N ALA A 167 0.00 33.11 -7.96
CA ALA A 167 1.13 34.01 -7.74
C ALA A 167 2.40 33.28 -7.27
N ILE A 168 2.29 32.01 -6.83
CA ILE A 168 3.40 31.24 -6.30
C ILE A 168 4.15 30.53 -7.45
N PRO A 169 5.48 30.70 -7.57
CA PRO A 169 6.28 29.99 -8.54
C PRO A 169 6.08 28.47 -8.45
N GLY A 170 5.93 27.83 -9.61
CA GLY A 170 5.71 26.38 -9.66
C GLY A 170 4.31 25.92 -9.27
N ARG A 171 3.40 26.78 -8.78
CA ARG A 171 2.01 26.40 -8.45
C ARG A 171 1.90 25.07 -7.68
N PRO A 172 2.57 24.94 -6.51
CA PRO A 172 2.62 23.71 -5.75
C PRO A 172 1.22 23.27 -5.27
N GLU A 173 0.75 22.15 -5.78
CA GLU A 173 -0.59 21.59 -5.51
C GLU A 173 -0.47 20.17 -4.97
N LEU A 174 -1.04 19.92 -3.79
CA LEU A 174 -1.15 18.60 -3.23
C LEU A 174 -2.33 17.85 -3.85
N SER A 175 -2.13 16.56 -4.11
CA SER A 175 -3.14 15.64 -4.61
C SER A 175 -3.16 14.38 -3.78
N LEU A 176 -4.31 14.08 -3.18
CA LEU A 176 -4.56 12.85 -2.45
C LEU A 176 -5.37 11.88 -3.31
N ARG A 177 -4.99 10.61 -3.29
CA ARG A 177 -5.71 9.54 -4.00
C ARG A 177 -5.80 8.30 -3.14
N PHE A 178 -7.01 7.75 -3.02
CA PHE A 178 -7.22 6.38 -2.59
C PHE A 178 -7.20 5.46 -3.82
N SER A 179 -6.47 4.35 -3.73
CA SER A 179 -6.38 3.34 -4.77
C SER A 179 -6.76 1.99 -4.18
N PRO A 180 -7.91 1.39 -4.59
CA PRO A 180 -8.12 -0.03 -4.34
C PRO A 180 -7.09 -0.78 -5.18
N GLU A 181 -6.25 -1.59 -4.56
CA GLU A 181 -5.29 -2.37 -5.33
C GLU A 181 -6.01 -3.54 -5.97
N VAL A 182 -5.86 -3.63 -7.30
CA VAL A 182 -6.46 -4.70 -8.10
C VAL A 182 -5.43 -5.82 -8.35
N VAL A 183 -4.15 -5.56 -8.03
CA VAL A 183 -3.00 -6.44 -8.29
C VAL A 183 -1.89 -6.17 -7.25
N GLY A 184 -1.69 -7.06 -6.27
CA GLY A 184 -0.68 -6.92 -5.22
C GLY A 184 -1.08 -7.59 -3.89
N CYS A 185 -0.16 -7.59 -2.90
CA CYS A 185 -0.40 -8.05 -1.52
C CYS A 185 -1.04 -6.97 -0.63
N ARG A 186 -1.12 -5.71 -1.08
CA ARG A 186 -1.82 -4.64 -0.37
C ARG A 186 -3.27 -4.62 -0.86
N LEU A 187 -4.25 -4.60 0.04
CA LEU A 187 -5.67 -4.56 -0.36
C LEU A 187 -6.06 -3.17 -0.91
N TRP A 188 -5.38 -2.12 -0.45
CA TRP A 188 -5.56 -0.74 -0.89
C TRP A 188 -4.39 0.14 -0.41
N SER A 189 -4.24 1.30 -1.04
CA SER A 189 -3.30 2.34 -0.61
C SER A 189 -3.90 3.74 -0.72
N VAL A 190 -3.35 4.66 0.07
CA VAL A 190 -3.55 6.09 -0.02
C VAL A 190 -2.22 6.72 -0.39
N SER A 191 -2.21 7.53 -1.44
CA SER A 191 -1.03 8.26 -1.91
C SER A 191 -1.27 9.76 -1.86
N LEU A 192 -0.30 10.49 -1.35
CA LEU A 192 -0.21 11.94 -1.42
C LEU A 192 0.93 12.32 -2.36
N SER A 193 0.70 13.30 -3.23
CA SER A 193 1.71 13.79 -4.16
C SER A 193 1.69 15.31 -4.22
N LEU A 194 2.87 15.91 -4.34
CA LEU A 194 3.03 17.32 -4.69
C LEU A 194 3.24 17.44 -6.18
N ARG A 195 2.38 18.21 -6.85
CA ARG A 195 2.51 18.56 -8.25
C ARG A 195 3.02 19.99 -8.36
N GLN A 196 4.03 20.19 -9.20
CA GLN A 196 4.61 21.49 -9.48
C GLN A 196 4.80 21.69 -10.98
N THR A 197 4.76 22.95 -11.39
CA THR A 197 5.10 23.42 -12.72
C THR A 197 6.59 23.68 -12.79
N VAL A 198 7.30 22.88 -13.57
CA VAL A 198 8.75 23.02 -13.82
C VAL A 198 8.99 23.54 -15.22
N VAL A 199 10.10 24.26 -15.41
CA VAL A 199 10.55 24.70 -16.73
C VAL A 199 11.71 23.85 -17.20
N LEU A 200 11.74 23.53 -18.49
CA LEU A 200 12.86 22.79 -19.06
C LEU A 200 14.05 23.73 -19.24
N ASP A 201 15.24 23.34 -18.76
CA ASP A 201 16.42 24.21 -18.92
C ASP A 201 16.78 24.41 -20.40
N ARG A 202 16.69 23.36 -21.21
CA ARG A 202 16.89 23.44 -22.68
C ARG A 202 15.94 24.39 -23.41
N ASP A 203 14.76 24.65 -22.83
CA ASP A 203 13.71 25.47 -23.44
C ASP A 203 12.75 26.01 -22.36
N ARG A 204 13.13 27.15 -21.77
CA ARG A 204 12.37 27.81 -20.69
C ARG A 204 11.01 28.36 -21.13
N SER A 205 10.69 28.33 -22.42
CA SER A 205 9.35 28.64 -22.92
C SER A 205 8.36 27.49 -22.69
N LYS A 206 8.86 26.30 -22.36
CA LYS A 206 8.05 25.11 -22.05
C LYS A 206 7.98 24.88 -20.55
N ALA A 207 6.76 24.96 -20.04
CA ALA A 207 6.42 24.57 -18.68
C ALA A 207 5.73 23.20 -18.70
N LEU A 208 6.08 22.34 -17.75
CA LEU A 208 5.49 21.02 -17.55
C LEU A 208 4.98 20.91 -16.12
N THR A 209 3.80 20.34 -15.93
CA THR A 209 3.33 19.96 -14.59
C THR A 209 3.74 18.53 -14.32
N THR A 210 4.50 18.30 -13.24
CA THR A 210 4.98 16.97 -12.85
C THR A 210 4.82 16.76 -11.35
N THR A 211 4.82 15.50 -10.92
CA THR A 211 4.99 15.16 -9.51
C THR A 211 6.46 15.29 -9.16
N THR A 212 6.73 16.03 -8.08
CA THR A 212 8.09 16.32 -7.58
C THR A 212 8.36 15.64 -6.24
N TRP A 213 7.29 15.39 -5.47
CA TRP A 213 7.34 14.62 -4.23
C TRP A 213 6.10 13.73 -4.13
N SER A 214 6.25 12.54 -3.54
CA SER A 214 5.11 11.68 -3.21
C SER A 214 5.41 10.74 -2.06
N SER A 215 4.37 10.38 -1.32
CA SER A 215 4.39 9.33 -0.31
C SER A 215 3.13 8.47 -0.43
N SER A 216 3.22 7.21 -0.01
CA SER A 216 2.09 6.29 0.01
C SER A 216 2.10 5.45 1.28
N ALA A 217 0.93 5.26 1.86
CA ALA A 217 0.68 4.33 2.95
C ALA A 217 -0.53 3.46 2.60
N GLY A 218 -0.58 2.25 3.13
CA GLY A 218 -1.66 1.33 2.82
C GLY A 218 -1.63 0.15 3.77
N GLN A 219 -2.70 -0.63 3.74
CA GLN A 219 -2.79 -1.84 4.53
C GLN A 219 -1.68 -2.81 4.14
N SER A 220 -1.00 -3.37 5.14
CA SER A 220 -0.01 -4.44 5.00
C SER A 220 -0.53 -5.72 5.65
N GLU A 221 0.16 -6.83 5.41
CA GLU A 221 -0.15 -8.10 6.08
C GLU A 221 0.14 -8.04 7.58
N ASP A 222 1.14 -7.25 7.98
CA ASP A 222 1.56 -7.08 9.37
C ASP A 222 0.59 -6.23 10.19
N ASP A 223 -0.20 -5.37 9.54
CA ASP A 223 -1.20 -4.52 10.18
C ASP A 223 -2.51 -4.49 9.37
N VAL A 224 -3.29 -5.55 9.54
CA VAL A 224 -4.60 -5.70 8.90
C VAL A 224 -5.66 -4.74 9.44
N ASP A 225 -5.44 -4.15 10.62
CA ASP A 225 -6.38 -3.19 11.20
C ASP A 225 -6.05 -1.75 10.79
N PHE A 226 -4.91 -1.53 10.10
CA PHE A 226 -4.50 -0.23 9.58
C PHE A 226 -5.56 0.32 8.63
N GLY A 227 -6.27 1.38 9.04
CA GLY A 227 -7.40 1.93 8.31
C GLY A 227 -7.01 2.98 7.27
N ALA A 228 -7.87 3.21 6.27
CA ALA A 228 -7.63 4.24 5.26
C ALA A 228 -7.52 5.66 5.84
N GLY A 229 -8.18 5.92 6.97
CA GLY A 229 -8.02 7.17 7.71
C GLY A 229 -6.65 7.31 8.36
N ASP A 230 -6.05 6.21 8.83
CA ASP A 230 -4.68 6.19 9.37
C ASP A 230 -3.66 6.39 8.26
N ALA A 231 -3.81 5.66 7.15
CA ALA A 231 -2.96 5.83 5.96
C ALA A 231 -2.97 7.27 5.44
N MET A 232 -4.17 7.86 5.37
CA MET A 232 -4.35 9.27 4.98
C MET A 232 -3.61 10.23 5.91
N ARG A 233 -3.74 10.06 7.24
CA ARG A 233 -3.00 10.89 8.20
C ARG A 233 -1.50 10.70 8.04
N GLN A 234 -1.04 9.46 7.92
CA GLN A 234 0.38 9.13 7.79
C GLN A 234 1.02 9.78 6.57
N VAL A 235 0.37 9.76 5.39
CA VAL A 235 0.96 10.40 4.20
C VAL A 235 0.97 11.93 4.29
N ILE A 236 0.01 12.54 5.00
CA ILE A 236 -0.01 13.99 5.26
C ILE A 236 1.09 14.36 6.27
N GLU A 237 1.26 13.57 7.33
CA GLU A 237 2.36 13.74 8.31
C GLU A 237 3.72 13.57 7.65
N ALA A 238 3.87 12.60 6.73
CA ALA A 238 5.09 12.43 5.96
C ALA A 238 5.43 13.66 5.10
N PHE A 239 4.43 14.33 4.52
CA PHE A 239 4.65 15.59 3.80
C PHE A 239 5.07 16.72 4.74
N ALA A 240 4.39 16.86 5.89
CA ALA A 240 4.73 17.86 6.90
C ALA A 240 6.17 17.68 7.42
N GLN A 241 6.60 16.44 7.63
CA GLN A 241 7.97 16.12 8.01
C GLN A 241 8.96 16.47 6.90
N ALA A 242 8.70 16.04 5.66
CA ALA A 242 9.58 16.35 4.53
C ALA A 242 9.72 17.86 4.31
N TRP A 243 8.64 18.63 4.53
CA TRP A 243 8.70 20.09 4.51
C TRP A 243 9.63 20.64 5.58
N ALA A 244 9.48 20.20 6.83
CA ALA A 244 10.32 20.67 7.93
C ALA A 244 11.81 20.34 7.71
N GLU A 245 12.10 19.17 7.14
CA GLU A 245 13.46 18.76 6.76
C GLU A 245 14.05 19.69 5.68
N ALA A 246 13.28 20.02 4.64
CA ALA A 246 13.72 20.95 3.59
C ALA A 246 14.00 22.36 4.14
N GLN A 247 13.14 22.89 5.00
CA GLN A 247 13.35 24.23 5.58
C GLN A 247 14.53 24.28 6.56
N ALA A 248 14.84 23.17 7.24
CA ALA A 248 16.01 23.09 8.12
C ALA A 248 17.33 23.07 7.33
N ALA A 249 17.36 22.44 6.16
CA ALA A 249 18.52 22.42 5.28
C ALA A 249 18.86 23.83 4.74
N ASP A 250 17.84 24.58 4.33
CA ASP A 250 17.98 25.96 3.83
C ASP A 250 18.62 26.90 4.87
N LEU A 251 18.14 26.83 6.12
CA LEU A 251 18.68 27.63 7.22
C LEU A 251 20.16 27.33 7.52
N LEU A 252 20.59 26.07 7.37
CA LEU A 252 21.99 25.70 7.58
C LEU A 252 22.88 26.25 6.45
N ALA A 253 22.40 26.19 5.20
CA ALA A 253 23.12 26.73 4.05
C ALA A 253 23.33 28.26 4.15
N GLU A 254 22.33 29.00 4.64
CA GLU A 254 22.45 30.46 4.85
C GLU A 254 23.49 30.82 5.93
N VAL A 255 23.59 30.01 6.99
CA VAL A 255 24.57 30.23 8.07
C VAL A 255 26.00 29.99 7.59
N GLU A 256 26.22 28.98 6.74
CA GLU A 256 27.54 28.71 6.17
C GLU A 256 27.98 29.83 5.23
N GLN A 257 27.07 30.36 4.39
CA GLN A 257 27.41 31.41 3.43
C GLN A 257 27.72 32.77 4.07
N THR A 258 27.25 33.01 5.31
CA THR A 258 27.55 34.25 6.06
C THR A 258 28.84 34.17 6.89
N ALA A 259 29.45 32.99 6.98
CA ALA A 259 30.69 32.77 7.72
C ALA A 259 31.97 32.97 6.89
N ASP A 260 31.85 33.05 5.56
CA ASP A 260 32.94 33.32 4.60
C ASP A 260 33.05 34.81 4.22
#